data_AF-A0A7Z0WTM8-F1
#
_entry.id   AF-A0A7Z0WTM8-F1
#
_cell.length_a   1.000
_cell.length_b   1.000
_cell.length_c   1.000
_cell.angle_alpha   90.00
_cell.angle_beta   90.00
_cell.angle_gamma   90.00
#
_symmetry.space_group_name_H-M   'P 1'
#
loop_
_entity.id
_entity.type
_entity.pdbx_description
1 polymer ?
#
loop_
_entity_poly.entity_id
_entity_poly.type
_entity_poly.pdbx_seq_one_letter_code
_entity_poly.pdbx_strand_id
1 'polypeptide(L)'
;MKDKLNEIFEMQVALDSRIISERSIDKTTDEWVVGITLAMESEIDEIRREVNWKWWKNPKEIDREALQGEVIDMWHFLLSLSRIVGLTPESIYDVYMAKNAENHARQDGTSTKEGYAANPHPEYFEGPTEKELI
;
A
#
# COMPACT_ATOMS: atom_id res chain seq x y z
N MET A 1 24.87 -5.47 12.22
CA MET A 1 23.46 -5.89 12.00
C MET A 1 23.20 -5.73 10.51
N LYS A 2 22.67 -6.76 9.84
CA LYS A 2 22.34 -6.66 8.42
C LYS A 2 21.13 -5.73 8.25
N ASP A 3 21.15 -4.89 7.23
CA ASP A 3 20.00 -4.06 6.89
C ASP A 3 18.90 -4.96 6.33
N LYS A 4 17.79 -5.06 7.08
CA LYS A 4 16.69 -5.98 6.77
C LYS A 4 15.93 -5.57 5.51
N LEU A 5 15.80 -4.26 5.24
CA LEU A 5 15.08 -3.80 4.05
C LEU A 5 15.90 -4.10 2.80
N ASN A 6 17.21 -3.84 2.86
CA ASN A 6 18.13 -4.24 1.80
C ASN A 6 18.07 -5.75 1.53
N GLU A 7 18.09 -6.58 2.58
CA GLU A 7 18.03 -8.03 2.44
C GLU A 7 16.75 -8.54 1.75
N ILE A 8 15.57 -8.09 2.18
CA ILE A 8 14.31 -8.53 1.57
C ILE A 8 14.17 -8.01 0.14
N PHE A 9 14.68 -6.81 -0.16
CA PHE A 9 14.63 -6.24 -1.50
C PHE A 9 15.55 -7.00 -2.47
N GLU A 10 16.77 -7.33 -2.05
CA GLU A 10 17.70 -8.18 -2.81
C GLU A 10 17.09 -9.56 -3.11
N MET A 11 16.47 -10.18 -2.10
CA MET A 11 15.78 -11.45 -2.28
C MET A 11 14.61 -11.35 -3.26
N GLN A 12 13.81 -10.27 -3.19
CA GLN A 12 12.71 -10.06 -4.14
C GLN A 12 13.23 -9.88 -5.56
N VAL A 13 14.28 -9.07 -5.75
CA VAL A 13 14.89 -8.84 -7.07
C VAL A 13 15.36 -10.17 -7.67
N ALA A 14 15.97 -11.04 -6.86
CA ALA A 14 16.41 -12.36 -7.30
C ALA A 14 15.25 -13.25 -7.72
N LEU A 15 14.16 -13.29 -6.94
CA LEU A 15 12.95 -14.05 -7.25
C LEU A 15 12.28 -13.55 -8.54
N ASP A 16 12.07 -12.24 -8.65
CA ASP A 16 11.44 -11.62 -9.83
C ASP A 16 12.26 -11.92 -11.09
N SER A 17 13.58 -11.72 -11.01
CA SER A 17 14.49 -11.97 -12.15
C SER A 17 14.45 -13.43 -12.59
N ARG A 18 14.39 -14.36 -11.63
CA ARG A 18 14.25 -15.79 -11.92
C ARG A 18 12.93 -16.08 -12.63
N ILE A 19 11.79 -15.61 -12.11
CA ILE A 19 10.47 -15.83 -12.71
C ILE A 19 10.39 -15.25 -14.12
N ILE A 20 10.86 -14.02 -14.30
CA ILE A 20 10.89 -13.32 -15.60
C ILE A 20 11.71 -14.12 -16.62
N SER A 21 12.92 -14.54 -16.23
CA SER A 21 13.81 -15.29 -17.11
C SER A 21 13.25 -16.68 -17.45
N GLU A 22 12.80 -17.45 -16.45
CA GLU A 22 12.30 -18.82 -16.65
C GLU A 22 11.02 -18.84 -17.49
N ARG A 23 10.20 -17.78 -17.41
CA ARG A 23 8.93 -17.68 -18.15
C ARG A 23 9.04 -16.84 -19.43
N SER A 24 10.23 -16.35 -19.78
CA SER A 24 10.47 -15.49 -20.95
C SER A 24 9.48 -14.31 -21.03
N ILE A 25 9.25 -13.65 -19.88
CA ILE A 25 8.31 -12.52 -19.80
C ILE A 25 9.00 -11.26 -20.28
N ASP A 26 8.44 -10.65 -21.32
CA ASP A 26 8.83 -9.32 -21.80
C ASP A 26 7.63 -8.38 -21.66
N LYS A 27 7.81 -7.30 -20.90
CA LYS A 27 6.76 -6.37 -20.50
C LYS A 27 7.33 -4.97 -20.34
N THR A 28 6.57 -3.99 -20.79
CA THR A 28 6.82 -2.57 -20.53
C THR A 28 6.57 -2.23 -19.06
N THR A 29 7.05 -1.07 -18.61
CA THR A 29 6.75 -0.55 -17.26
C THR A 29 5.25 -0.46 -17.01
N ASP A 30 4.47 0.03 -17.98
CA ASP A 30 3.01 0.17 -17.84
C ASP A 30 2.34 -1.20 -17.64
N GLU A 31 2.72 -2.21 -18.42
CA GLU A 31 2.20 -3.58 -18.26
C GLU A 31 2.58 -4.21 -16.92
N TRP A 32 3.78 -3.94 -16.41
CA TRP A 32 4.20 -4.38 -15.08
C TRP A 32 3.39 -3.71 -13.98
N VAL A 33 3.23 -2.38 -14.04
CA VAL A 33 2.46 -1.62 -13.06
C VAL A 33 1.01 -2.15 -13.02
N VAL A 34 0.37 -2.33 -14.18
CA VAL A 34 -0.98 -2.90 -14.25
C VAL A 34 -1.01 -4.33 -13.71
N GLY A 35 -0.09 -5.20 -14.14
CA GLY A 35 -0.07 -6.60 -13.71
C GLY A 35 0.15 -6.77 -12.20
N ILE A 36 1.08 -6.01 -11.62
CA ILE A 36 1.40 -6.08 -10.20
C ILE A 36 0.27 -5.48 -9.36
N THR A 37 -0.33 -4.36 -9.77
CA THR A 37 -1.47 -3.78 -9.04
C THR A 37 -2.69 -4.69 -9.05
N LEU A 38 -2.97 -5.39 -10.15
CA LEU A 38 -4.00 -6.45 -10.19
C LEU A 38 -3.69 -7.61 -9.24
N ALA A 39 -2.42 -8.02 -9.13
CA ALA A 39 -2.01 -9.04 -8.17
C ALA A 39 -2.24 -8.56 -6.73
N MET A 40 -1.84 -7.32 -6.41
CA MET A 40 -2.10 -6.72 -5.10
C MET A 40 -3.60 -6.64 -4.76
N GLU A 41 -4.46 -6.33 -5.73
CA GLU A 41 -5.92 -6.35 -5.54
C GLU A 41 -6.44 -7.74 -5.18
N SER A 42 -5.85 -8.80 -5.75
CA SER A 42 -6.12 -10.19 -5.38
C SER A 42 -5.74 -10.44 -3.92
N GLU A 43 -4.51 -10.10 -3.51
CA GLU A 43 -4.05 -10.29 -2.13
C GLU A 43 -4.89 -9.53 -1.11
N ILE A 44 -5.39 -8.34 -1.47
CA ILE A 44 -6.33 -7.60 -0.62
C ILE A 44 -7.64 -8.39 -0.41
N ASP A 45 -8.10 -9.15 -1.41
CA ASP A 45 -9.24 -10.04 -1.24
C ASP A 45 -8.91 -11.25 -0.35
N GLU A 46 -7.70 -11.79 -0.45
CA GLU A 46 -7.22 -12.89 0.41
C GLU A 46 -7.13 -12.44 1.87
N ILE A 47 -6.53 -11.27 2.14
CA ILE A 47 -6.53 -10.61 3.46
C ILE A 47 -7.97 -10.46 3.99
N ARG A 48 -8.93 -10.05 3.14
CA ARG A 48 -10.34 -9.95 3.56
C ARG A 48 -10.92 -11.29 3.97
N ARG A 49 -10.59 -12.39 3.28
CA ARG A 49 -11.09 -13.74 3.58
C ARG A 49 -10.61 -14.26 4.93
N GLU A 50 -9.49 -13.75 5.43
CA GLU A 50 -8.95 -14.10 6.74
C GLU A 50 -9.64 -13.40 7.92
N VAL A 51 -10.49 -12.42 7.66
CA VAL A 51 -11.27 -11.71 8.69
C VAL A 51 -12.79 -11.88 8.54
N ASN A 52 -13.54 -11.44 9.55
CA ASN A 52 -14.99 -11.55 9.62
C ASN A 52 -15.72 -10.46 8.80
N TRP A 53 -15.37 -10.29 7.52
CA TRP A 53 -15.94 -9.21 6.69
C TRP A 53 -17.42 -9.42 6.34
N LYS A 54 -17.89 -10.68 6.28
CA LYS A 54 -19.29 -11.03 6.00
C LYS A 54 -20.12 -10.82 7.25
N TRP A 55 -20.63 -9.60 7.42
CA TRP A 55 -21.44 -9.20 8.58
C TRP A 55 -22.74 -10.01 8.76
N TRP A 56 -23.19 -10.72 7.72
CA TRP A 56 -24.35 -11.61 7.75
C TRP A 56 -24.02 -13.08 8.10
N LYS A 57 -22.77 -13.39 8.47
CA LYS A 57 -22.34 -14.73 8.91
C LYS A 57 -21.91 -14.71 10.38
N ASN A 58 -21.95 -15.88 11.02
CA ASN A 58 -21.40 -16.05 12.36
C ASN A 58 -19.88 -15.77 12.36
N PRO A 59 -19.36 -15.05 13.36
CA PRO A 59 -17.93 -14.81 13.50
C PRO A 59 -17.14 -16.11 13.61
N LYS A 60 -15.99 -16.16 12.95
CA LYS A 60 -14.92 -17.15 13.18
C LYS A 60 -13.79 -16.53 13.99
N GLU A 61 -13.01 -17.38 14.65
CA GLU A 61 -11.70 -16.96 15.18
C GLU A 61 -10.79 -16.55 14.00
N ILE A 62 -9.96 -15.54 14.23
CA ILE A 62 -9.01 -15.06 13.22
C ILE A 62 -7.75 -15.91 13.32
N ASP A 63 -7.42 -16.60 12.24
CA ASP A 63 -6.11 -17.22 12.06
C ASP A 63 -5.07 -16.13 11.78
N ARG A 64 -4.23 -15.87 12.77
CA ARG A 64 -3.22 -14.80 12.68
C ARG A 64 -2.08 -15.16 11.74
N GLU A 65 -1.72 -16.44 11.63
CA GLU A 65 -0.62 -16.88 10.79
C GLU A 65 -1.04 -16.78 9.32
N ALA A 66 -2.25 -17.24 8.98
CA ALA A 66 -2.81 -17.07 7.65
C ALA A 66 -2.90 -15.58 7.27
N LEU A 67 -3.49 -14.75 8.13
CA LEU A 67 -3.60 -13.31 7.88
C LEU A 67 -2.24 -12.62 7.69
N GLN A 68 -1.21 -13.02 8.46
CA GLN A 68 0.14 -12.51 8.27
C GLN A 68 0.74 -12.96 6.94
N GLY A 69 0.49 -14.20 6.51
CA GLY A 69 0.88 -14.71 5.20
C GLY A 69 0.37 -13.82 4.07
N GLU A 70 -0.93 -13.59 4.00
CA GLU A 70 -1.54 -12.77 2.93
C GLU A 70 -1.03 -11.32 2.93
N VAL A 71 -0.72 -10.76 4.11
CA VAL A 71 -0.09 -9.44 4.21
C VAL A 71 1.34 -9.47 3.64
N ILE A 72 2.10 -10.53 3.88
CA ILE A 72 3.45 -10.69 3.33
C ILE A 72 3.41 -10.90 1.81
N ASP A 73 2.40 -11.59 1.27
CA ASP A 73 2.21 -11.72 -0.17
C ASP A 73 1.94 -10.36 -0.83
N MET A 74 1.15 -9.49 -0.18
CA MET A 74 1.02 -8.10 -0.61
C MET A 74 2.36 -7.33 -0.56
N TRP A 75 3.23 -7.60 0.42
CA TRP A 75 4.56 -6.99 0.49
C TRP A 75 5.48 -7.45 -0.64
N HIS A 76 5.43 -8.72 -1.05
CA HIS A 76 6.16 -9.21 -2.22
C HIS A 76 5.85 -8.36 -3.46
N PHE A 77 4.57 -8.15 -3.75
CA PHE A 77 4.14 -7.31 -4.88
C PHE A 77 4.47 -5.83 -4.71
N LEU A 78 4.41 -5.28 -3.49
CA LEU A 78 4.81 -3.90 -3.23
C LEU A 78 6.32 -3.68 -3.48
N LEU A 79 7.16 -4.65 -3.10
CA LEU A 79 8.60 -4.60 -3.36
C LEU A 79 8.90 -4.71 -4.86
N SER A 80 8.22 -5.62 -5.57
CA SER A 80 8.32 -5.72 -7.04
C SER A 80 7.88 -4.42 -7.72
N LEU A 81 6.76 -3.83 -7.32
CA LEU A 81 6.29 -2.55 -7.87
C LEU A 81 7.31 -1.45 -7.61
N SER A 82 7.83 -1.36 -6.39
CA SER A 82 8.85 -0.38 -5.99
C SER A 82 10.06 -0.44 -6.93
N ARG A 83 10.57 -1.64 -7.18
CA ARG A 83 11.66 -1.87 -8.15
C ARG A 83 11.28 -1.42 -9.56
N ILE A 84 10.09 -1.76 -10.05
CA ILE A 84 9.62 -1.39 -11.39
C ILE A 84 9.54 0.13 -11.58
N VAL A 85 9.17 0.88 -10.52
CA VAL A 85 9.12 2.35 -10.56
C VAL A 85 10.45 3.02 -10.19
N GLY A 86 11.52 2.25 -10.04
CA GLY A 86 12.88 2.77 -9.82
C GLY A 86 13.20 3.15 -8.38
N LEU A 87 12.43 2.66 -7.41
CA LEU A 87 12.76 2.81 -5.99
C LEU A 87 13.83 1.79 -5.57
N THR A 88 14.70 2.23 -4.67
CA THR A 88 15.71 1.45 -3.96
C THR A 88 15.41 1.48 -2.46
N PRO A 89 15.96 0.56 -1.65
CA PRO A 89 15.83 0.61 -0.20
C PRO A 89 16.17 1.99 0.41
N GLU A 90 17.22 2.65 -0.07
CA GLU A 90 17.63 3.99 0.39
C GLU A 90 16.59 5.06 0.02
N SER A 91 16.17 5.09 -1.25
CA SER A 91 15.19 6.09 -1.70
C SER A 91 13.80 5.86 -1.11
N ILE A 92 13.42 4.61 -0.83
CA ILE A 92 12.20 4.27 -0.05
C ILE A 92 12.29 4.91 1.33
N TYR A 93 13.41 4.71 2.04
CA TYR A 93 13.61 5.29 3.36
C TYR A 93 13.54 6.81 3.32
N ASP A 94 14.31 7.45 2.43
CA ASP A 94 14.37 8.91 2.34
C ASP A 94 13.01 9.54 2.00
N VAL A 95 12.32 9.00 0.99
CA VAL A 95 11.00 9.47 0.58
C VAL A 95 9.96 9.22 1.68
N TYR A 96 10.02 8.07 2.36
CA TYR A 96 9.14 7.77 3.49
C TYR A 96 9.36 8.75 4.63
N MET A 97 10.61 9.01 5.03
CA MET A 97 10.93 9.93 6.13
C MET A 97 10.45 11.36 5.83
N ALA A 98 10.68 11.84 4.60
CA ALA A 98 10.18 13.14 4.16
C ALA A 98 8.64 13.20 4.18
N LYS A 99 7.97 12.16 3.66
CA LYS A 99 6.50 12.08 3.66
C LYS A 99 5.92 11.97 5.07
N ASN A 100 6.59 11.24 5.96
CA ASN A 100 6.19 11.10 7.35
C ASN A 100 6.28 12.43 8.10
N ALA A 101 7.39 13.16 7.94
CA ALA A 101 7.54 14.50 8.51
C ALA A 101 6.45 15.47 8.02
N GLU A 102 6.16 15.46 6.71
CA GLU A 102 5.06 16.25 6.13
C GLU A 102 3.69 15.83 6.71
N ASN A 103 3.44 14.54 6.92
CA ASN A 103 2.19 14.07 7.50
C ASN A 103 2.03 14.52 8.97
N HIS A 104 3.12 14.55 9.75
CA HIS A 104 3.09 15.14 11.09
C HIS A 104 2.85 16.65 11.04
N ALA A 105 3.57 17.38 10.17
CA ALA A 105 3.37 18.81 10.01
C ALA A 105 1.92 19.18 9.65
N ARG A 106 1.23 18.34 8.87
CA ARG A 106 -0.20 18.46 8.59
C ARG A 106 -1.06 18.35 9.85
N GLN A 107 -0.85 17.31 10.66
CA GLN A 107 -1.56 17.13 11.93
C GLN A 107 -1.25 18.23 12.95
N ASP A 108 -0.05 18.81 12.88
CA ASP A 108 0.36 19.93 13.75
C ASP A 108 -0.08 21.30 13.21
N GLY A 109 -0.68 21.37 12.01
CA GLY A 109 -1.06 22.61 11.35
C GLY A 109 0.12 23.49 10.89
N THR A 110 1.31 22.91 10.79
CA THR A 110 2.56 23.60 10.38
C THR A 110 2.93 23.33 8.92
N SER A 111 2.19 22.46 8.22
CA SER A 111 2.37 22.22 6.79
C SER A 111 2.00 23.46 5.97
N THR A 112 2.76 23.72 4.91
CA THR A 112 2.48 24.77 3.92
C THR A 112 1.50 24.32 2.83
N LYS A 113 1.02 23.07 2.87
CA LYS A 113 0.02 22.55 1.94
C LYS A 113 -1.39 22.80 2.46
N GLU A 114 -2.21 23.42 1.63
CA GLU A 114 -3.61 23.73 1.95
C GLU A 114 -4.46 22.46 2.17
N GLY A 115 -5.52 22.56 3.01
CA GLY A 115 -6.55 21.51 3.17
C GLY A 115 -6.32 20.46 4.26
N TYR A 116 -5.29 20.59 5.11
CA TYR A 116 -4.93 19.59 6.12
C TYR A 116 -4.96 20.07 7.58
N ALA A 117 -5.64 21.19 7.87
CA ALA A 117 -5.78 21.66 9.24
C ALA A 117 -6.42 20.57 10.13
N ALA A 118 -5.81 20.28 11.29
CA ALA A 118 -6.27 19.24 12.22
C ALA A 118 -7.68 19.49 12.79
N ASN A 119 -8.15 20.74 12.71
CA ASN A 119 -9.54 21.14 12.95
C ASN A 119 -10.01 21.98 11.74
N PRO A 120 -10.55 21.36 10.68
CA PRO A 120 -11.15 22.11 9.58
C PRO A 120 -12.35 22.90 10.10
N HIS A 121 -12.59 24.10 9.56
CA HIS A 121 -13.76 24.91 9.91
C HIS A 121 -15.06 24.10 9.65
N PRO A 122 -16.11 24.18 10.51
CA PRO A 122 -17.30 23.33 10.40
C PRO A 122 -18.02 23.39 9.05
N GLU A 123 -17.89 24.52 8.34
CA GLU A 123 -18.46 24.77 7.01
C GLU A 123 -17.97 23.79 5.91
N TYR A 124 -16.87 23.07 6.11
CA TYR A 124 -16.40 22.04 5.18
C TYR A 124 -17.19 20.72 5.29
N PHE A 125 -18.05 20.57 6.31
CA PHE A 125 -18.87 19.38 6.55
C PHE A 125 -20.38 19.64 6.44
N GLU A 126 -20.79 20.89 6.19
CA GLU A 126 -22.18 21.21 5.89
C GLU A 126 -22.46 20.82 4.43
N GLY A 127 -22.98 19.61 4.22
CA GLY A 127 -23.61 19.23 2.95
C GLY A 127 -24.80 20.14 2.63
N PRO A 128 -25.28 20.15 1.37
CA PRO A 128 -26.39 21.03 0.97
C PRO A 128 -27.58 20.79 1.90
N THR A 129 -28.06 21.88 2.51
CA THR A 129 -29.25 21.81 3.37
C THR A 129 -30.44 21.35 2.54
N GLU A 130 -31.38 20.60 3.13
CA GLU A 130 -32.56 20.00 2.47
C GLU A 130 -33.41 20.95 1.60
N LYS A 131 -33.16 22.27 1.65
CA LYS A 131 -33.80 23.28 0.80
C LYS A 131 -33.30 23.33 -0.65
N GLU A 132 -32.20 22.66 -0.99
CA GLU A 132 -31.65 22.65 -2.36
C GLU A 132 -32.02 21.40 -3.18
N LEU A 133 -32.80 20.49 -2.60
CA LEU A 133 -33.37 19.31 -3.28
C LEU A 133 -34.87 19.49 -3.49
N ILE A 134 -35.27 20.43 -4.34
CA ILE A 134 -36.61 20.50 -4.94
C ILE A 134 -36.48 20.68 -6.44
#